data_AF-A0A2G2ICQ2-F1
#
_entry.id   AF-A0A2G2ICQ2-F1
#
_cell.length_a   1.000
_cell.length_b   1.000
_cell.length_c   1.000
_cell.angle_alpha   90.00
_cell.angle_beta   90.00
_cell.angle_gamma   90.00
#
_symmetry.space_group_name_H-M   'P 1'
#
loop_
_entity.id
_entity.type
_entity.pdbx_description
1 polymer ?
#
loop_
_entity_poly.entity_id
_entity_poly.type
_entity_poly.pdbx_seq_one_letter_code
_entity_poly.pdbx_strand_id
1 'polypeptide(L)'
;MKKLYQSIRLLILFTLFIIISNKISAENVVVDIAIIDIAPVIFEDLDQVRGLGGVVDVTNHANLEAVLTNNNASDSVTGYNIIDQSSFNDASGVFSIIQNTGNNVIIQDSTIITITISPN
;
A
#
# COMPACT_ATOMS: atom_id res chain seq x y z
N MET A 1 57.38 53.56 -47.20
CA MET A 1 56.93 52.15 -47.23
C MET A 1 57.03 51.43 -45.87
N LYS A 2 58.16 51.52 -45.15
CA LYS A 2 58.35 50.83 -43.83
C LYS A 2 57.29 51.17 -42.77
N LYS A 3 56.88 52.45 -42.65
CA LYS A 3 55.85 52.89 -41.69
C LYS A 3 54.48 52.27 -41.97
N LEU A 4 54.10 52.13 -43.25
CA LEU A 4 52.82 51.55 -43.66
C LEU A 4 52.75 50.05 -43.33
N TYR A 5 53.82 49.31 -43.59
CA TYR A 5 53.92 47.88 -43.24
C TYR A 5 53.84 47.65 -41.72
N GLN A 6 54.44 48.55 -40.93
CA GLN A 6 54.40 48.48 -39.47
C GLN A 6 52.99 48.74 -38.92
N SER A 7 52.25 49.68 -39.51
CA SER A 7 50.84 49.94 -39.17
C SER A 7 49.94 48.74 -39.47
N ILE A 8 50.13 48.11 -40.63
CA ILE A 8 49.36 46.92 -41.05
C ILE A 8 49.66 45.72 -40.14
N ARG A 9 50.93 45.52 -39.79
CA ARG A 9 51.35 44.43 -38.88
C ARG A 9 50.77 44.63 -37.47
N LEU A 10 50.69 45.87 -37.00
CA LEU A 10 50.10 46.19 -35.70
C LEU A 10 48.58 45.96 -35.69
N LEU A 11 47.90 46.32 -36.78
CA LEU A 11 46.46 46.06 -36.95
C LEU A 11 46.16 44.55 -36.92
N ILE A 12 46.95 43.75 -37.64
CA ILE A 12 46.81 42.29 -37.67
C ILE A 12 47.03 41.69 -36.27
N LEU A 13 48.05 42.16 -35.54
CA LEU A 13 48.33 41.67 -34.19
C LEU A 13 47.19 42.03 -33.22
N PHE A 14 46.61 43.22 -33.35
CA PHE A 14 45.49 43.67 -32.54
C PHE A 14 44.23 42.85 -32.80
N THR A 15 43.93 42.54 -34.07
CA THR A 15 42.81 41.65 -34.42
C THR A 15 43.01 40.23 -33.89
N LEU A 16 44.25 39.73 -33.91
CA LEU A 16 44.56 38.41 -33.36
C LEU A 16 44.39 38.37 -31.83
N PHE A 17 44.74 39.46 -31.14
CA PHE A 17 44.57 39.60 -29.69
C PHE A 17 43.09 39.62 -29.27
N ILE A 18 42.22 40.23 -30.08
CA ILE A 18 40.76 40.24 -29.87
C ILE A 18 40.19 38.82 -30.01
N ILE A 19 40.65 38.04 -31.00
CA ILE A 19 40.18 36.67 -31.23
C ILE A 19 40.53 35.75 -30.06
N ILE A 20 41.72 35.90 -29.46
CA ILE A 20 42.18 35.08 -28.32
C ILE A 20 41.49 35.49 -27.00
N SER A 21 40.96 36.71 -26.91
CA SER A 21 40.30 37.23 -25.70
C SER A 21 38.86 36.75 -25.50
N ASN A 22 38.29 36.05 -26.48
CA ASN A 22 37.02 35.36 -26.27
C ASN A 22 37.29 34.17 -25.36
N LYS A 23 37.01 34.36 -24.06
CA LYS A 23 36.82 33.23 -23.15
C LYS A 23 35.77 32.32 -23.78
N ILE A 24 36.14 31.07 -24.01
CA ILE A 24 35.17 29.99 -24.17
C ILE A 24 34.37 29.98 -22.87
N SER A 25 33.18 30.59 -22.91
CA SER A 25 32.14 30.33 -21.93
C SER A 25 31.80 28.85 -22.07
N ALA A 26 31.74 28.15 -20.94
CA ALA A 26 31.21 26.80 -20.92
C ALA A 26 29.85 26.81 -21.64
N GLU A 27 29.72 25.99 -22.67
CA GLU A 27 28.42 25.66 -23.23
C GLU A 27 27.60 25.10 -22.09
N ASN A 28 26.45 25.71 -21.79
CA ASN A 28 25.48 25.05 -20.94
C ASN A 28 25.10 23.79 -21.67
N VAL A 29 25.60 22.64 -21.20
CA VAL A 29 25.03 21.35 -21.55
C VAL A 29 23.57 21.47 -21.14
N VAL A 30 22.69 21.66 -22.12
CA VAL A 30 21.26 21.45 -21.96
C VAL A 30 21.16 19.95 -21.71
N VAL A 31 21.27 19.57 -20.44
CA VAL A 31 20.69 18.32 -19.99
C VAL A 31 19.22 18.53 -20.28
N ASP A 32 18.76 17.97 -21.38
CA ASP A 32 17.34 17.86 -21.67
C ASP A 32 16.79 17.00 -20.53
N ILE A 33 16.35 17.69 -19.47
CA ILE A 33 15.54 17.16 -18.37
C ILE A 33 14.14 16.93 -18.97
N ALA A 34 14.08 16.27 -20.13
CA ALA A 34 12.87 15.73 -20.71
C ALA A 34 12.65 14.27 -20.25
N ILE A 35 13.51 13.78 -19.35
CA ILE A 35 13.27 12.55 -18.61
C ILE A 35 13.19 12.96 -17.13
N ILE A 36 11.94 13.11 -16.65
CA ILE A 36 11.51 13.50 -15.30
C ILE A 36 11.33 15.02 -15.09
N ASP A 37 10.57 15.68 -15.98
CA ASP A 37 9.61 16.70 -15.52
C ASP A 37 8.22 16.07 -15.50
N ILE A 38 8.09 15.02 -14.69
CA ILE A 38 6.78 14.66 -14.17
C ILE A 38 6.54 15.63 -13.03
N ALA A 39 5.72 16.65 -13.28
CA ALA A 39 5.16 17.45 -12.21
C ALA A 39 4.71 16.48 -11.10
N PRO A 40 5.11 16.70 -9.83
CA PRO A 40 4.72 15.81 -8.76
C PRO A 40 3.20 15.68 -8.79
N VAL A 41 2.69 14.45 -8.90
CA VAL A 41 1.25 14.20 -8.90
C VAL A 41 0.69 14.90 -7.66
N ILE A 42 -0.28 15.79 -7.88
CA ILE A 42 -0.85 16.60 -6.81
C ILE A 42 -1.48 15.68 -5.77
N PHE A 43 -1.39 16.07 -4.49
CA PHE A 43 -1.91 15.22 -3.40
C PHE A 43 -3.36 14.82 -3.61
N GLU A 44 -4.17 15.70 -4.21
CA GLU A 44 -5.59 15.44 -4.51
C GLU A 44 -5.80 14.33 -5.55
N ASP A 45 -4.93 14.24 -6.57
CA ASP A 45 -4.94 13.16 -7.57
C ASP A 45 -4.47 11.84 -6.93
N LEU A 46 -3.45 11.89 -6.06
CA LEU A 46 -3.01 10.72 -5.31
C LEU A 46 -4.05 10.27 -4.27
N ASP A 47 -4.82 11.18 -3.69
CA ASP A 47 -5.89 10.86 -2.73
C ASP A 47 -7.12 10.28 -3.44
N GLN A 48 -7.43 10.75 -4.65
CA GLN A 48 -8.44 10.12 -5.50
C GLN A 48 -8.06 8.68 -5.90
N VAL A 49 -6.78 8.42 -6.19
CA VAL A 49 -6.32 7.08 -6.61
C VAL A 49 -6.09 6.15 -5.39
N ARG A 50 -5.64 6.68 -4.25
CA ARG A 50 -5.52 5.94 -2.97
C ARG A 50 -6.88 5.66 -2.33
N GLY A 51 -7.89 6.44 -2.72
CA GLY A 51 -9.27 6.39 -2.27
C GLY A 51 -10.24 5.80 -3.28
N LEU A 52 -9.81 4.91 -4.19
CA LEU A 52 -10.71 3.87 -4.71
C LEU A 52 -11.06 2.91 -3.55
N GLY A 53 -11.68 3.45 -2.50
CA GLY A 53 -12.72 2.79 -1.74
C GLY A 53 -13.86 2.53 -2.71
N GLY A 54 -13.60 1.64 -3.67
CA GLY A 54 -14.63 0.94 -4.39
C GLY A 54 -15.54 0.41 -3.30
N VAL A 55 -16.82 0.75 -3.39
CA VAL A 55 -17.86 0.30 -2.47
C VAL A 55 -17.59 -1.18 -2.19
N VAL A 56 -16.96 -1.48 -1.05
CA VAL A 56 -16.78 -2.86 -0.63
C VAL A 56 -18.08 -3.17 0.05
N ASP A 57 -19.07 -3.55 -0.75
CA ASP A 57 -20.30 -4.10 -0.24
C ASP A 57 -19.96 -5.46 0.38
N VAL A 58 -19.51 -5.42 1.64
CA VAL A 58 -19.22 -6.64 2.38
C VAL A 58 -20.51 -7.12 3.03
N THR A 59 -21.27 -7.92 2.28
CA THR A 59 -22.42 -8.63 2.85
C THR A 59 -21.94 -9.94 3.48
N ASN A 60 -22.10 -10.05 4.80
CA ASN A 60 -21.83 -11.28 5.53
C ASN A 60 -23.15 -11.91 5.95
N HIS A 61 -23.41 -13.13 5.48
CA HIS A 61 -24.59 -13.88 5.89
C HIS A 61 -24.16 -15.22 6.49
N ALA A 62 -24.65 -15.49 7.71
CA ALA A 62 -24.66 -16.82 8.29
C ALA A 62 -26.11 -17.30 8.27
N ASN A 63 -26.44 -18.23 7.39
CA ASN A 63 -27.72 -18.94 7.49
C ASN A 63 -27.48 -20.29 8.19
N LEU A 64 -28.04 -20.44 9.39
CA LEU A 64 -27.93 -21.63 10.21
C LEU A 64 -29.34 -22.14 10.47
N GLU A 65 -29.67 -23.26 9.84
CA GLU A 65 -30.96 -23.93 10.02
C GLU A 65 -30.70 -25.35 10.50
N ALA A 66 -31.42 -25.76 11.53
CA ALA A 66 -31.39 -27.13 11.98
C ALA A 66 -32.74 -27.52 12.56
N VAL A 67 -33.11 -28.77 12.27
CA VAL A 67 -34.37 -29.35 12.71
C VAL A 67 -34.03 -30.58 13.51
N LEU A 68 -34.48 -30.61 14.77
CA LEU A 68 -34.37 -31.78 15.62
C LEU A 68 -35.75 -32.38 15.83
N THR A 69 -36.03 -33.50 15.19
CA THR A 69 -37.36 -34.14 15.27
C THR A 69 -37.24 -35.62 15.57
N ASN A 70 -38.27 -36.17 16.23
CA ASN A 70 -38.36 -37.59 16.60
C ASN A 70 -37.23 -38.08 17.51
N ASN A 71 -36.73 -37.21 18.39
CA ASN A 71 -35.68 -37.61 19.32
C ASN A 71 -36.29 -38.33 20.51
N ASN A 72 -35.68 -39.46 20.86
CA ASN A 72 -35.98 -40.20 22.06
C ASN A 72 -34.66 -40.50 22.78
N ALA A 73 -34.55 -40.09 24.03
CA ALA A 73 -33.44 -40.47 24.89
C ALA A 73 -34.00 -41.13 26.15
N SER A 74 -33.78 -42.43 26.30
CA SER A 74 -34.10 -43.21 27.50
C SER A 74 -32.81 -43.80 28.07
N ASP A 75 -32.78 -44.02 29.38
CA ASP A 75 -31.62 -44.58 30.10
C ASP A 75 -30.29 -43.83 29.89
N SER A 76 -30.37 -42.52 29.59
CA SER A 76 -29.16 -41.77 29.29
C SER A 76 -28.49 -41.21 30.55
N VAL A 77 -27.18 -41.43 30.61
CA VAL A 77 -26.27 -40.82 31.59
C VAL A 77 -25.44 -39.78 30.83
N THR A 78 -25.64 -38.50 31.15
CA THR A 78 -24.87 -37.40 30.57
C THR A 78 -23.66 -37.07 31.44
N GLY A 79 -22.56 -36.62 30.82
CA GLY A 79 -21.32 -36.27 31.50
C GLY A 79 -21.22 -34.80 31.94
N TYR A 80 -20.02 -34.39 32.33
CA TYR A 80 -19.70 -32.99 32.63
C TYR A 80 -18.95 -32.33 31.48
N ASN A 81 -19.26 -31.06 31.27
CA ASN A 81 -18.53 -30.13 30.42
C ASN A 81 -17.48 -29.45 31.31
N ILE A 82 -16.27 -29.99 31.40
CA ILE A 82 -15.24 -29.46 32.31
C ILE A 82 -14.19 -28.72 31.50
N ILE A 83 -14.15 -27.41 31.72
CA ILE A 83 -13.06 -26.52 31.32
C ILE A 83 -12.38 -26.11 32.63
N ASP A 84 -11.16 -26.56 32.84
CA ASP A 84 -10.43 -26.36 34.10
C ASP A 84 -9.56 -25.09 34.06
N GLN A 85 -8.97 -24.73 35.20
CA GLN A 85 -8.03 -23.63 35.34
C GLN A 85 -6.91 -23.76 34.30
N SER A 86 -6.57 -22.66 33.63
CA SER A 86 -5.55 -22.59 32.57
C SER A 86 -5.95 -23.16 31.21
N SER A 87 -7.18 -23.63 31.00
CA SER A 87 -7.61 -24.16 29.69
C SER A 87 -7.45 -23.17 28.54
N PHE A 88 -7.42 -21.86 28.85
CA PHE A 88 -7.24 -20.78 27.87
C PHE A 88 -6.20 -19.75 28.33
N ASN A 89 -5.24 -20.13 29.18
CA ASN A 89 -4.10 -19.26 29.43
C ASN A 89 -3.39 -18.99 28.10
N ASP A 90 -3.04 -17.73 27.87
CA ASP A 90 -2.41 -17.25 26.63
C ASP A 90 -3.25 -17.42 25.34
N ALA A 91 -4.55 -17.73 25.46
CA ALA A 91 -5.43 -17.75 24.30
C ALA A 91 -5.58 -16.34 23.73
N SER A 92 -5.30 -16.19 22.44
CA SER A 92 -5.38 -14.92 21.72
C SER A 92 -5.98 -15.14 20.34
N GLY A 93 -6.51 -14.07 19.75
CA GLY A 93 -7.28 -14.15 18.51
C GLY A 93 -8.74 -14.53 18.77
N VAL A 94 -9.38 -15.16 17.79
CA VAL A 94 -10.81 -15.51 17.84
C VAL A 94 -10.96 -17.02 17.96
N PHE A 95 -11.62 -17.47 19.03
CA PHE A 95 -11.90 -18.87 19.27
C PHE A 95 -13.31 -19.00 19.85
N SER A 96 -13.95 -20.13 19.56
CA SER A 96 -15.28 -20.49 20.06
C SER A 96 -15.16 -21.81 20.79
N ILE A 97 -15.76 -21.90 21.98
CA ILE A 97 -15.75 -23.10 22.80
C ILE A 97 -17.19 -23.47 23.07
N ILE A 98 -17.56 -24.67 22.66
CA ILE A 98 -18.89 -25.21 22.86
C ILE A 98 -18.74 -26.54 23.56
N GLN A 99 -19.48 -26.67 24.65
CA GLN A 99 -19.47 -27.84 25.50
C GLN A 99 -20.90 -28.32 25.63
N ASN A 100 -21.16 -29.56 25.22
CA ASN A 100 -22.45 -30.18 25.39
C ASN A 100 -22.31 -31.64 25.83
N THR A 101 -22.93 -31.98 26.95
CA THR A 101 -22.98 -33.36 27.45
C THR A 101 -24.35 -33.99 27.34
N GLY A 102 -25.30 -33.29 26.72
CA GLY A 102 -26.69 -33.71 26.59
C GLY A 102 -26.92 -34.64 25.40
N ASN A 103 -28.04 -35.35 25.43
CA ASN A 103 -28.57 -36.02 24.25
C ASN A 103 -29.43 -35.04 23.46
N ASN A 104 -29.63 -35.33 22.17
CA ASN A 104 -30.55 -34.57 21.34
C ASN A 104 -30.18 -33.09 21.29
N VAL A 105 -28.90 -32.80 21.04
CA VAL A 105 -28.42 -31.43 20.98
C VAL A 105 -27.99 -31.08 19.56
N ILE A 106 -28.55 -29.98 19.07
CA ILE A 106 -28.03 -29.26 17.93
C ILE A 106 -27.07 -28.20 18.46
N ILE A 107 -25.88 -28.15 17.90
CA ILE A 107 -24.97 -27.03 18.04
C ILE A 107 -24.87 -26.35 16.67
N GLN A 108 -25.15 -25.06 16.62
CA GLN A 108 -24.87 -24.21 15.45
C GLN A 108 -24.07 -23.02 15.93
N ASP A 109 -22.88 -22.85 15.37
CA ASP A 109 -22.01 -21.73 15.63
C ASP A 109 -21.49 -21.18 14.30
N SER A 110 -21.42 -19.87 14.20
CA SER A 110 -20.92 -19.17 13.02
C SER A 110 -20.19 -17.92 13.46
N THR A 111 -18.89 -17.89 13.18
CA THR A 111 -18.04 -16.73 13.40
C THR A 111 -17.67 -16.15 12.04
N ILE A 112 -18.15 -14.95 11.72
CA ILE A 112 -17.74 -14.21 10.53
C ILE A 112 -16.84 -13.06 10.95
N ILE A 113 -15.59 -13.07 10.48
CA ILE A 113 -14.63 -12.00 10.70
C ILE A 113 -14.41 -11.28 9.37
N THR A 114 -14.75 -9.99 9.34
CA THR A 114 -14.51 -9.12 8.20
C THR A 114 -13.53 -8.04 8.57
N ILE A 115 -12.47 -7.93 7.78
CA ILE A 115 -11.42 -6.94 7.97
C ILE A 115 -11.32 -6.13 6.68
N THR A 116 -11.64 -4.85 6.78
CA THR A 116 -11.41 -3.87 5.72
C THR A 116 -10.25 -2.99 6.15
N ILE A 117 -9.18 -2.99 5.37
CA ILE A 117 -8.00 -2.15 5.60
C ILE A 117 -7.98 -1.10 4.50
N SER A 118 -8.14 0.16 4.90
CA SER A 118 -7.98 1.31 4.00
C SER A 118 -6.69 2.04 4.32
N PRO A 119 -5.92 2.48 3.31
CA PRO A 119 -4.73 3.30 3.54
C PRO A 119 -5.14 4.67 4.13
N ASN A 120 -4.30 5.19 5.03
CA ASN A 120 -4.29 6.61 5.42
C ASN A 120 -3.37 7.39 4.48
#